data_AF-O42594-F1
#
_entry.id   AF-O42594-F1
#
_cell.length_a   1.000
_cell.length_b   1.000
_cell.length_c   1.000
_cell.angle_alpha   90.00
_cell.angle_beta   90.00
_cell.angle_gamma   90.00
#
_symmetry.space_group_name_H-M   'P 1'
#
loop_
_entity.id
_entity.type
_entity.pdbx_description
1 polymer ?
#
loop_
_entity_poly.entity_id
_entity_poly.type
_entity_poly.pdbx_seq_one_letter_code
_entity_poly.pdbx_strand_id
1 'polypeptide(L)' 'EEGEQCDCGEPEECANSCCNANNCTLKDGAECAHGECCQDCKLKPAGSQCREMAGS' A
#
# COMPACT_ATOMS: atom_id res chain seq x y z
N GLU A 1 -0.17 -8.95 -9.04
CA GLU A 1 0.13 -9.83 -10.20
C GLU A 1 0.80 -9.03 -11.32
N GLU A 2 1.10 -9.61 -12.49
CA GLU A 2 1.68 -8.82 -13.59
C GLU A 2 0.71 -7.69 -14.01
N GLY A 3 1.14 -6.43 -13.86
CA GLY A 3 0.36 -5.24 -14.25
C GLY A 3 -0.46 -4.60 -13.14
N GLU A 4 -0.64 -5.26 -11.99
CA GLU A 4 -1.34 -4.68 -10.85
C GLU A 4 -0.40 -3.83 -9.98
N GLN A 5 -0.93 -2.72 -9.45
CA GLN A 5 -0.18 -1.86 -8.53
C GLN A 5 -0.51 -2.15 -7.07
N CYS A 6 -1.69 -2.73 -6.81
CA CYS A 6 -2.14 -3.16 -5.51
C CYS A 6 -3.23 -4.23 -5.67
N ASP A 7 -3.36 -5.09 -4.66
CA ASP A 7 -4.47 -6.03 -4.53
C ASP A 7 -4.90 -6.02 -3.06
N CYS A 8 -6.20 -5.92 -2.82
CA CYS A 8 -6.83 -5.90 -1.52
C CYS A 8 -8.07 -6.83 -1.45
N GLY A 9 -8.20 -7.77 -2.40
CA GLY A 9 -9.36 -8.65 -2.54
C GLY A 9 -10.52 -8.01 -3.29
N GLU A 10 -11.72 -8.62 -3.16
CA GLU A 10 -12.92 -8.12 -3.83
C GLU A 10 -13.31 -6.71 -3.34
N PRO A 11 -14.03 -5.90 -4.14
CA PRO A 11 -14.42 -4.54 -3.76
C PRO A 11 -15.20 -4.46 -2.44
N GLU A 12 -15.95 -5.51 -2.10
CA GLU A 12 -16.74 -5.61 -0.87
C GLU A 12 -15.88 -5.91 0.37
N GLU A 13 -14.70 -6.48 0.18
CA GLU A 13 -13.76 -6.87 1.23
C GLU A 13 -12.57 -5.90 1.36
N CYS A 14 -12.31 -5.09 0.33
CA CYS A 14 -11.19 -4.16 0.30
C CYS A 14 -11.39 -2.97 1.27
N ALA A 15 -10.78 -3.08 2.45
CA ALA A 15 -10.70 -1.98 3.42
C ALA A 15 -9.56 -0.98 3.14
N ASN A 16 -8.77 -1.20 2.07
CA ASN A 16 -7.62 -0.37 1.75
C ASN A 16 -8.06 0.93 1.03
N SER A 17 -7.94 2.07 1.71
CA SER A 17 -8.32 3.35 1.13
C SER A 17 -7.46 3.77 -0.07
N CYS A 18 -6.25 3.23 -0.21
CA CYS A 18 -5.28 3.59 -1.26
C CYS A 18 -5.44 2.77 -2.54
N CYS A 19 -6.07 1.60 -2.47
CA CYS A 19 -6.24 0.70 -3.60
C CYS A 19 -7.64 0.81 -4.21
N ASN A 20 -7.72 0.80 -5.53
CA ASN A 20 -8.99 0.62 -6.25
C ASN A 20 -9.16 -0.86 -6.59
N ALA A 21 -9.99 -1.55 -5.80
CA ALA A 21 -10.25 -2.97 -5.96
C ALA A 21 -10.91 -3.37 -7.29
N ASN A 22 -11.50 -2.43 -8.04
CA ASN A 22 -12.18 -2.76 -9.31
C ASN A 22 -11.21 -3.00 -10.47
N ASN A 23 -9.98 -2.48 -10.37
CA ASN A 23 -9.01 -2.51 -11.44
C ASN A 23 -7.57 -2.74 -10.95
N CYS A 24 -7.40 -3.03 -9.66
CA CYS A 24 -6.12 -3.32 -9.02
C CYS A 24 -5.06 -2.21 -9.24
N THR A 25 -5.50 -0.96 -9.35
CA THR A 25 -4.63 0.23 -9.45
C THR A 25 -4.62 1.02 -8.15
N LEU A 26 -3.56 1.79 -7.95
CA LEU A 26 -3.57 2.82 -6.91
C LEU A 26 -4.62 3.89 -7.26
N LYS A 27 -5.26 4.46 -6.23
CA LYS A 27 -6.12 5.64 -6.41
C LYS A 27 -5.27 6.87 -6.72
N ASP A 28 -5.90 7.88 -7.34
CA ASP A 28 -5.23 9.15 -7.63
C ASP A 28 -4.57 9.74 -6.38
N GLY A 29 -3.28 10.08 -6.52
CA GLY A 29 -2.47 10.64 -5.44
C GLY A 29 -1.87 9.61 -4.47
N ALA A 30 -2.25 8.33 -4.53
CA ALA A 30 -1.58 7.29 -3.76
C ALA A 30 -0.25 6.88 -4.42
N GLU A 31 0.78 6.71 -3.60
CA GLU A 31 2.13 6.25 -4.00
C GLU A 31 2.37 4.80 -3.58
N CYS A 32 1.60 4.34 -2.59
CA CYS A 32 1.64 2.99 -2.06
C CYS A 32 0.25 2.62 -1.52
N ALA A 33 0.01 1.30 -1.39
CA ALA A 33 -1.19 0.78 -0.71
C ALA A 33 -0.84 -0.18 0.42
N HIS A 34 0.33 -0.83 0.39
CA HIS A 34 0.74 -1.86 1.34
C HIS A 34 2.19 -1.64 1.76
N GLY A 35 2.58 -2.28 2.87
CA GLY A 35 3.95 -2.36 3.36
C GLY A 35 4.21 -1.45 4.55
N GLU A 36 5.19 -1.80 5.37
CA GLU A 36 5.52 -1.09 6.62
C GLU A 36 6.05 0.35 6.38
N CYS A 37 6.50 0.63 5.16
CA CYS A 37 6.90 1.97 4.71
C CYS A 37 5.76 2.81 4.15
N CYS A 38 4.54 2.27 4.03
CA CYS A 38 3.39 3.01 3.53
C CYS A 38 2.62 3.63 4.70
N GLN A 39 2.39 4.94 4.64
CA GLN A 39 1.58 5.66 5.62
C GLN A 39 0.70 6.66 4.90
N ASP A 40 -0.61 6.61 5.14
CA ASP A 40 -1.59 7.51 4.52
C ASP A 40 -1.47 7.55 2.98
N CYS A 41 -1.29 6.37 2.37
CA CYS A 41 -1.08 6.19 0.93
C CYS A 41 0.18 6.87 0.36
N LYS A 42 1.11 7.28 1.22
CA LYS A 42 2.38 7.91 0.87
C LYS A 42 3.55 7.09 1.38
N LEU A 43 4.67 7.16 0.66
CA LEU A 43 5.90 6.59 1.17
C LEU A 43 6.38 7.42 2.36
N LYS A 44 6.75 6.75 3.45
CA LYS A 44 7.40 7.43 4.58
C LYS A 44 8.63 8.21 4.09
N PRO A 45 8.96 9.36 4.71
CA PRO A 45 10.14 10.14 4.35
C PRO A 45 11.41 9.29 4.36
N ALA A 46 12.32 9.55 3.41
CA ALA A 46 13.60 8.86 3.33
C ALA A 46 14.36 8.96 4.67
N GLY A 47 14.90 7.83 5.13
CA GLY A 47 15.55 7.71 6.44
C GLY A 47 14.64 7.31 7.59
N SER A 48 13.32 7.23 7.38
CA SER A 48 12.39 6.68 8.38
C SER A 48 12.57 5.16 8.51
N GLN A 49 12.61 4.65 9.75
CA GLN A 49 12.62 3.21 10.00
C GLN A 49 11.25 2.61 9.68
N CYS A 50 11.20 1.69 8.73
CA CYS A 50 9.96 0.97 8.40
C CYS A 50 9.81 -0.34 9.17
N ARG A 51 10.93 -1.03 9.44
CA ARG A 51 10.98 -2.31 10.11
C ARG A 51 12.04 -2.29 11.21
N GLU A 52 11.71 -2.87 12.36
CA GLU A 52 12.66 -3.10 13.44
C GLU A 52 13.84 -3.98 12.99
N MET A 53 14.97 -3.88 13.68
CA MET A 53 16.05 -4.84 13.51
C MET A 53 15.58 -6.22 13.98
N ALA A 54 15.77 -7.25 13.16
CA ALA A 54 15.44 -8.61 13.57
C ALA A 54 16.34 -9.02 14.76
N GLY A 55 15.74 -9.20 15.93
CA GLY A 55 16.43 -9.69 17.14
C GLY A 55 16.73 -8.66 18.24
N SER A 56 16.01 -7.53 18.29
CA SER A 56 15.95 -6.62 19.45
C SER A 56 15.40 -7.27 20.71
#